data_AF-A0A9X3BGM1-F1
#
_entry.id   AF-A0A9X3BGM1-F1
#
_cell.length_a   1.000
_cell.length_b   1.000
_cell.length_c   1.000
_cell.angle_alpha   90.00
_cell.angle_beta   90.00
_cell.angle_gamma   90.00
#
_symmetry.space_group_name_H-M   'P 1'
#
loop_
_entity.id
_entity.type
_entity.pdbx_description
1 polymer ?
#
loop_
_entity_poly.entity_id
_entity_poly.type
_entity_poly.pdbx_seq_one_letter_code
_entity_poly.pdbx_strand_id
1 'polypeptide(L)'
;MKALLTTLLLIITLHSFGQADFRLDSSRKTIDSLYEKLNVLAKLIRKTDTDIPAPPDNYNYKIINFDNDSSAIYFSNVSGELLYRMLNRYDKKGFKLWEVSEIYKSSGKLSYSEGWNWSCLMLPANNDPDPDVMHYVALLYEKARFTYDSLGRIKERVWWYAPLGDIRKYTYTYDSNNNQTYQRTQLDESLFWE
;
A
#
# COMPACT_ATOMS: atom_id res chain seq x y z
N MET A 1 25.93 35.57 9.35
CA MET A 1 24.64 35.30 10.05
C MET A 1 23.38 35.60 9.24
N LYS A 2 23.42 36.20 8.05
CA LYS A 2 22.21 36.40 7.21
C LYS A 2 21.90 35.23 6.25
N ALA A 3 22.86 34.35 5.98
CA ALA A 3 22.71 33.22 5.06
C ALA A 3 22.04 31.98 5.68
N LEU A 4 22.06 31.83 7.02
CA LEU A 4 21.47 30.65 7.68
C LEU A 4 19.93 30.76 7.80
N LEU A 5 19.39 31.99 7.86
CA LEU A 5 17.96 32.22 7.98
C LEU A 5 17.21 32.00 6.65
N THR A 6 17.90 32.18 5.53
CA THR A 6 17.31 32.01 4.19
C THR A 6 17.16 30.53 3.81
N THR A 7 18.08 29.67 4.27
CA THR A 7 17.99 28.22 4.05
C THR A 7 16.90 27.57 4.90
N LEU A 8 16.61 28.09 6.09
CA LEU A 8 15.55 27.57 6.95
C LEU A 8 14.14 27.90 6.38
N LEU A 9 13.98 29.05 5.71
CA LEU A 9 12.70 29.40 5.07
C LEU A 9 12.41 28.58 3.80
N LEU A 10 13.44 28.05 3.13
CA LEU A 10 13.27 27.21 1.94
C LEU A 10 12.90 25.75 2.27
N ILE A 11 13.18 25.29 3.51
CA ILE A 11 12.85 23.93 3.96
C ILE A 11 11.39 23.85 4.47
N ILE A 12 10.82 24.98 4.90
CA ILE A 12 9.44 25.05 5.40
C ILE A 12 8.41 25.12 4.24
N THR A 13 8.80 25.51 3.04
CA THR A 13 7.89 25.53 1.88
C THR A 13 7.77 24.20 1.14
N LEU A 14 8.59 23.19 1.47
CA LEU A 14 8.51 21.85 0.87
C LEU A 14 7.70 20.83 1.68
N HIS A 15 7.19 21.19 2.86
CA HIS A 15 6.47 20.26 3.75
C HIS A 15 4.95 20.46 3.80
N SER A 16 4.38 21.35 2.97
CA SER A 16 2.95 21.70 3.08
C SER A 16 2.19 21.78 1.75
N PHE A 17 2.66 21.14 0.69
CA PHE A 17 1.86 20.96 -0.53
C PHE A 17 2.03 19.54 -1.06
N GLY A 18 1.06 18.71 -0.68
CA GLY A 18 0.97 17.34 -1.15
C GLY A 18 -0.44 16.77 -1.03
N GLN A 19 -1.49 17.60 -1.07
CA GLN A 19 -2.73 17.14 -1.69
C GLN A 19 -2.42 17.07 -3.18
N ALA A 20 -1.85 15.94 -3.60
CA ALA A 20 -1.70 15.63 -5.01
C ALA A 20 -3.11 15.51 -5.58
N ASP A 21 -3.51 16.47 -6.40
CA ASP A 21 -4.69 16.35 -7.24
C ASP A 21 -4.37 15.27 -8.27
N PHE A 22 -4.80 14.05 -8.00
CA PHE A 22 -4.62 12.94 -8.93
C PHE A 22 -5.76 13.01 -9.94
N ARG A 23 -5.47 13.57 -11.11
CA ARG A 23 -6.31 13.32 -12.27
C ARG A 23 -6.13 11.85 -12.64
N LEU A 24 -7.18 11.06 -12.48
CA LEU A 24 -7.32 9.79 -13.17
C LEU A 24 -7.49 10.12 -14.66
N ASP A 25 -6.39 10.54 -15.30
CA ASP A 25 -6.26 10.28 -16.71
C ASP A 25 -6.51 8.78 -16.85
N SER A 26 -7.46 8.46 -17.71
CA SER A 26 -7.89 7.13 -18.12
C SER A 26 -6.77 6.34 -18.81
N SER A 27 -5.51 6.57 -18.43
CA SER A 27 -4.36 5.76 -18.76
C SER A 27 -4.68 4.31 -18.38
N ARG A 28 -5.08 3.55 -19.39
CA ARG A 28 -5.24 2.11 -19.31
C ARG A 28 -3.87 1.54 -18.95
N LYS A 29 -3.62 1.33 -17.65
CA LYS A 29 -2.42 0.63 -17.20
C LYS A 29 -2.53 -0.80 -17.71
N THR A 30 -1.54 -1.25 -18.47
CA THR A 30 -1.49 -2.64 -18.93
C THR A 30 -1.23 -3.56 -17.75
N ILE A 31 -1.68 -4.82 -17.84
CA ILE A 31 -1.41 -5.83 -16.81
C ILE A 31 0.10 -5.97 -16.58
N ASP A 32 0.91 -5.93 -17.65
CA ASP A 32 2.37 -5.94 -17.56
C ASP A 32 2.94 -4.75 -16.77
N SER A 33 2.38 -3.55 -16.97
CA SER A 33 2.83 -2.36 -16.23
C SER A 33 2.51 -2.45 -14.74
N LEU A 34 1.35 -3.02 -14.40
CA LEU A 34 0.97 -3.29 -13.01
C LEU A 34 1.88 -4.34 -12.38
N TYR A 35 2.16 -5.42 -13.13
CA TYR A 35 3.08 -6.47 -12.72
C TYR A 35 4.48 -5.91 -12.45
N GLU A 36 5.04 -5.10 -13.37
CA GLU A 36 6.39 -4.56 -13.19
C GLU A 36 6.47 -3.57 -12.01
N LYS A 37 5.41 -2.79 -11.76
CA LYS A 37 5.35 -1.96 -10.55
C LYS A 37 5.50 -2.81 -9.28
N LEU A 38 4.78 -3.94 -9.21
CA LEU A 38 4.85 -4.86 -8.08
C LEU A 38 6.19 -5.59 -8.01
N ASN A 39 6.81 -5.91 -9.16
CA ASN A 39 8.15 -6.49 -9.23
C ASN A 39 9.22 -5.57 -8.63
N VAL A 40 9.16 -4.27 -8.92
CA VAL A 40 10.07 -3.27 -8.35
C VAL A 40 9.93 -3.24 -6.83
N LEU A 41 8.70 -3.25 -6.33
CA LEU A 41 8.42 -3.29 -4.90
C LEU A 41 8.93 -4.61 -4.26
N ALA A 42 8.64 -5.76 -4.88
CA ALA A 42 9.11 -7.06 -4.43
C ALA A 42 10.65 -7.17 -4.42
N LYS A 43 11.34 -6.57 -5.41
CA LYS A 43 12.82 -6.46 -5.43
C LYS A 43 13.35 -5.70 -4.21
N LEU A 44 12.66 -4.65 -3.77
CA LEU A 44 13.04 -3.89 -2.57
C LEU A 44 12.83 -4.71 -1.30
N ILE A 45 11.65 -5.33 -1.16
CA ILE A 45 11.30 -6.13 0.02
C ILE A 45 12.21 -7.36 0.16
N ARG A 46 12.64 -7.97 -0.95
CA ARG A 46 13.57 -9.12 -0.94
C ARG A 46 14.91 -8.83 -0.27
N LYS A 47 15.31 -7.56 -0.15
CA LYS A 47 16.52 -7.18 0.59
C LYS A 47 16.40 -7.48 2.08
N THR A 48 15.18 -7.58 2.59
CA THR A 48 14.88 -7.78 4.02
C THR A 48 14.05 -9.03 4.30
N ASP A 49 13.33 -9.56 3.30
CA ASP A 49 12.55 -10.80 3.39
C ASP A 49 12.90 -11.74 2.22
N THR A 50 13.82 -12.67 2.46
CA THR A 50 14.34 -13.58 1.44
C THR A 50 13.35 -14.67 0.99
N ASP A 51 12.20 -14.81 1.69
CA ASP A 51 11.13 -15.75 1.35
C ASP A 51 10.18 -15.23 0.26
N ILE A 52 10.38 -13.99 -0.20
CA ILE A 52 9.66 -13.46 -1.35
C ILE A 52 10.20 -14.09 -2.63
N PRO A 53 9.36 -14.74 -3.46
CA PRO A 53 9.79 -15.34 -4.72
C PRO A 53 10.41 -14.29 -5.66
N ALA A 54 11.39 -14.73 -6.45
CA ALA A 54 11.84 -13.92 -7.57
C ALA A 54 10.70 -13.80 -8.61
N PRO A 55 10.46 -12.61 -9.17
CA PRO A 55 9.47 -12.44 -10.23
C PRO A 55 9.90 -13.28 -11.44
N PRO A 56 9.08 -14.23 -11.90
CA PRO A 56 9.35 -14.97 -13.12
C PRO A 56 9.17 -14.08 -14.36
N ASP A 57 9.88 -14.41 -15.44
CA ASP A 57 9.67 -13.76 -16.75
C ASP A 57 8.27 -14.04 -17.32
N ASN A 58 7.73 -15.22 -16.98
CA ASN A 58 6.37 -15.64 -17.35
C ASN A 58 5.48 -15.73 -16.12
N TYR A 59 4.30 -15.12 -16.20
CA TYR A 59 3.33 -15.10 -15.11
C TYR A 59 1.91 -15.35 -15.63
N ASN A 60 1.06 -15.84 -14.75
CA ASN A 60 -0.38 -15.94 -14.94
C ASN A 60 -1.05 -14.77 -14.22
N TYR A 61 -2.19 -14.31 -14.73
CA TYR A 61 -3.02 -13.35 -14.03
C TYR A 61 -4.49 -13.74 -14.06
N LYS A 62 -5.22 -13.34 -13.02
CA LYS A 62 -6.67 -13.48 -12.93
C LYS A 62 -7.28 -12.19 -12.40
N ILE A 63 -8.28 -11.68 -13.12
CA ILE A 63 -9.08 -10.55 -12.69
C ILE A 63 -10.39 -11.08 -12.10
N ILE A 64 -10.73 -10.62 -10.90
CA ILE A 64 -12.01 -10.92 -10.24
C ILE A 64 -12.70 -9.60 -9.99
N ASN A 65 -13.92 -9.45 -10.50
CA ASN A 65 -14.80 -8.33 -10.18
C ASN A 65 -15.81 -8.81 -9.14
N PHE A 66 -15.98 -8.08 -8.05
CA PHE A 66 -16.87 -8.47 -6.94
C PHE A 66 -17.98 -7.46 -6.64
N ASP A 67 -17.88 -6.24 -7.20
CA ASP A 67 -18.95 -5.24 -7.30
C ASP A 67 -18.74 -4.46 -8.61
N ASN A 68 -19.77 -3.75 -9.13
CA ASN A 68 -19.77 -3.12 -10.47
C ASN A 68 -18.47 -2.37 -10.83
N ASP A 69 -17.81 -1.75 -9.85
CA ASP A 69 -16.61 -0.94 -10.05
C ASP A 69 -15.41 -1.40 -9.17
N SER A 70 -15.51 -2.56 -8.51
CA SER A 70 -14.44 -3.11 -7.65
C SER A 70 -13.83 -4.36 -8.28
N SER A 71 -12.50 -4.42 -8.27
CA SER A 71 -11.74 -5.51 -8.87
C SER A 71 -10.52 -5.89 -8.04
N ALA A 72 -10.11 -7.15 -8.14
CA ALA A 72 -8.79 -7.59 -7.73
C ALA A 72 -8.10 -8.31 -8.87
N ILE A 73 -6.80 -8.06 -9.00
CA ILE A 73 -5.92 -8.71 -9.96
C ILE A 73 -4.95 -9.56 -9.14
N TYR A 74 -4.96 -10.86 -9.42
CA TYR A 74 -4.06 -11.83 -8.83
C TYR A 74 -2.99 -12.16 -9.84
N PHE A 75 -1.73 -12.12 -9.43
CA PHE A 75 -0.59 -12.54 -10.24
C PHE A 75 0.02 -13.77 -9.61
N SER A 76 0.18 -14.82 -10.40
CA SER A 76 0.82 -16.07 -9.98
C SER A 76 1.91 -16.49 -10.94
N ASN A 77 2.83 -17.32 -10.49
CA ASN A 77 3.79 -17.95 -11.40
C ASN A 77 3.12 -19.05 -12.23
N VAL A 78 3.88 -19.65 -13.15
CA VAL A 78 3.41 -20.73 -14.02
C VAL A 78 2.98 -22.00 -13.26
N SER A 79 3.50 -22.21 -12.04
CA SER A 79 3.13 -23.31 -11.14
C SER A 79 1.88 -23.03 -10.30
N GLY A 80 1.33 -21.80 -10.37
CA GLY A 80 0.13 -21.39 -9.66
C GLY A 80 0.37 -20.76 -8.28
N GLU A 81 1.62 -20.54 -7.87
CA GLU A 81 1.94 -19.87 -6.61
C GLU A 81 1.59 -18.39 -6.69
N LEU A 82 0.87 -17.86 -5.69
CA LEU A 82 0.47 -16.46 -5.63
C LEU A 82 1.68 -15.58 -5.34
N LEU A 83 1.92 -14.60 -6.22
CA LEU A 83 3.02 -13.65 -6.10
C LEU A 83 2.52 -12.31 -5.55
N TYR A 84 1.53 -11.74 -6.25
CA TYR A 84 1.04 -10.40 -5.98
C TYR A 84 -0.48 -10.35 -6.04
N ARG A 85 -1.04 -9.39 -5.30
CA ARG A 85 -2.44 -9.00 -5.44
C ARG A 85 -2.53 -7.49 -5.54
N MET A 86 -3.31 -7.02 -6.48
CA MET A 86 -3.82 -5.65 -6.49
C MET A 86 -5.31 -5.66 -6.22
N LEU A 87 -5.78 -4.74 -5.39
CA LEU A 87 -7.18 -4.57 -5.06
C LEU A 87 -7.58 -3.12 -5.30
N ASN A 88 -8.59 -2.91 -6.13
CA ASN A 88 -9.25 -1.63 -6.30
C ASN A 88 -10.69 -1.81 -5.81
N ARG A 89 -11.03 -1.18 -4.69
CA ARG A 89 -12.37 -1.22 -4.13
C ARG A 89 -13.00 0.15 -4.23
N TYR A 90 -14.15 0.23 -4.85
CA TYR A 90 -14.95 1.45 -4.91
C TYR A 90 -16.21 1.31 -4.05
N ASP A 91 -16.37 2.22 -3.09
CA ASP A 91 -17.62 2.42 -2.36
C ASP A 91 -18.31 3.67 -2.90
N LYS A 92 -19.27 3.44 -3.80
CA LYS A 92 -20.09 4.48 -4.41
C LYS A 92 -20.91 5.27 -3.39
N LYS A 93 -21.36 4.66 -2.29
CA LYS A 93 -22.16 5.36 -1.27
C LYS A 93 -21.28 6.26 -0.40
N GLY A 94 -20.10 5.77 -0.08
CA GLY A 94 -19.09 6.51 0.68
C GLY A 94 -18.27 7.49 -0.16
N PHE A 95 -18.37 7.44 -1.49
CA PHE A 95 -17.53 8.18 -2.42
C PHE A 95 -16.03 7.93 -2.16
N LYS A 96 -15.68 6.66 -1.91
CA LYS A 96 -14.33 6.24 -1.52
C LYS A 96 -13.76 5.22 -2.49
N LEU A 97 -12.46 5.32 -2.73
CA LEU A 97 -11.67 4.34 -3.48
C LEU A 97 -10.52 3.86 -2.60
N TRP A 98 -10.35 2.55 -2.50
CA TRP A 98 -9.17 1.93 -1.91
C TRP A 98 -8.36 1.23 -3.00
N GLU A 99 -7.09 1.58 -3.09
CA GLU A 99 -6.12 0.89 -3.96
C GLU A 99 -5.09 0.22 -3.07
N VAL A 100 -4.96 -1.10 -3.15
CA VAL A 100 -4.02 -1.88 -2.32
C VAL A 100 -3.15 -2.73 -3.22
N SER A 101 -1.86 -2.76 -2.93
CA SER A 101 -0.83 -3.60 -3.54
C SER A 101 -0.23 -4.51 -2.49
N GLU A 102 -0.19 -5.80 -2.76
CA GLU A 102 0.22 -6.82 -1.80
C GLU A 102 1.23 -7.79 -2.42
N ILE A 103 2.23 -8.15 -1.63
CA ILE A 103 3.32 -9.04 -2.01
C ILE A 103 3.32 -10.25 -1.07
N TYR A 104 3.38 -11.44 -1.67
CA TYR A 104 3.25 -12.71 -0.97
C TYR A 104 4.57 -13.48 -0.93
N LYS A 105 4.78 -14.18 0.18
CA LYS A 105 5.85 -15.16 0.38
C LYS A 105 5.59 -16.42 -0.44
N SER A 106 6.62 -17.24 -0.65
CA SER A 106 6.49 -18.57 -1.26
C SER A 106 5.45 -19.45 -0.55
N SER A 107 5.32 -19.29 0.77
CA SER A 107 4.31 -19.95 1.61
C SER A 107 2.87 -19.48 1.40
N GLY A 108 2.61 -18.50 0.51
CA GLY A 108 1.29 -17.90 0.27
C GLY A 108 0.86 -16.90 1.35
N LYS A 109 1.72 -16.60 2.33
CA LYS A 109 1.48 -15.60 3.38
C LYS A 109 1.79 -14.19 2.88
N LEU A 110 1.02 -13.20 3.33
CA LEU A 110 1.24 -11.80 2.99
C LEU A 110 2.53 -11.29 3.64
N SER A 111 3.53 -10.86 2.86
CA SER A 111 4.75 -10.25 3.41
C SER A 111 4.60 -8.74 3.58
N TYR A 112 3.99 -8.10 2.59
CA TYR A 112 3.89 -6.65 2.52
C TYR A 112 2.57 -6.22 1.89
N SER A 113 2.04 -5.10 2.37
CA SER A 113 0.87 -4.43 1.80
C SER A 113 1.12 -2.93 1.82
N GLU A 114 0.78 -2.23 0.73
CA GLU A 114 0.66 -0.78 0.72
C GLU A 114 -0.61 -0.37 0.02
N GLY A 115 -1.20 0.75 0.43
CA GLY A 115 -2.43 1.20 -0.20
C GLY A 115 -2.84 2.61 0.11
N TRP A 116 -3.65 3.15 -0.78
CA TRP A 116 -4.22 4.48 -0.71
C TRP A 116 -5.72 4.39 -0.46
N ASN A 117 -6.21 5.30 0.39
CA ASN A 117 -7.63 5.59 0.52
C ASN A 117 -7.86 6.98 -0.07
N TRP A 118 -8.79 7.05 -1.00
CA TRP A 118 -9.14 8.25 -1.73
C TRP A 118 -10.61 8.61 -1.50
N SER A 119 -10.95 9.89 -1.61
CA SER A 119 -12.33 10.36 -1.55
C SER A 119 -12.61 11.42 -2.60
N CYS A 120 -13.77 11.34 -3.24
CA CYS A 120 -14.25 12.37 -4.16
C CYS A 120 -15.23 13.38 -3.51
N LEU A 121 -15.34 13.39 -2.17
CA LEU A 121 -16.15 14.36 -1.41
C LEU A 121 -15.53 15.76 -1.29
N MET A 122 -14.31 15.97 -1.79
CA MET A 122 -13.62 17.27 -1.73
C MET A 122 -13.49 17.88 -3.12
N LEU A 123 -14.62 18.34 -3.68
CA LEU A 123 -14.58 19.33 -4.74
C LEU A 123 -14.92 20.70 -4.12
N PRO A 124 -14.08 21.74 -4.31
CA PRO A 124 -14.49 23.10 -4.01
C PRO A 124 -15.76 23.42 -4.80
N ALA A 125 -16.78 23.97 -4.12
CA ALA A 125 -18.12 24.23 -4.66
C ALA A 125 -18.20 25.15 -5.90
N ASN A 126 -17.05 25.60 -6.44
CA ASN A 126 -16.95 26.60 -7.50
C ASN A 126 -16.38 26.06 -8.82
N ASN A 127 -16.02 24.79 -8.91
CA ASN A 127 -15.62 24.18 -10.17
C ASN A 127 -16.73 23.22 -10.59
N ASP A 128 -17.44 23.56 -11.67
CA ASP A 128 -18.38 22.67 -12.34
C ASP A 128 -17.62 21.38 -12.70
N PRO A 129 -17.85 20.25 -11.99
CA PRO A 129 -17.09 19.06 -12.24
C PRO A 129 -17.48 18.53 -13.61
N ASP A 130 -16.49 18.38 -14.49
CA ASP A 130 -16.67 17.60 -15.70
C ASP A 130 -17.25 16.23 -15.29
N PRO A 131 -18.47 15.88 -15.75
CA PRO A 131 -19.14 14.65 -15.32
C PRO A 131 -18.35 13.39 -15.70
N ASP A 132 -17.38 13.50 -16.61
CA ASP A 132 -16.51 12.41 -17.03
C ASP A 132 -15.18 12.34 -16.22
N VAL A 133 -14.92 13.30 -15.32
CA VAL A 133 -13.69 13.36 -14.51
C VAL A 133 -14.00 13.25 -13.01
N MET A 134 -13.83 12.06 -12.45
CA MET A 134 -13.87 11.88 -11.00
C MET A 134 -12.59 12.42 -10.35
N HIS A 135 -12.73 13.52 -9.61
CA HIS A 135 -11.66 14.08 -8.78
C HIS A 135 -11.57 13.35 -7.44
N TYR A 136 -10.48 12.63 -7.21
CA TYR A 136 -10.21 11.93 -5.96
C TYR A 136 -9.08 12.61 -5.20
N VAL A 137 -9.30 12.91 -3.92
CA VAL A 137 -8.28 13.42 -2.99
C VAL A 137 -7.73 12.27 -2.15
N ALA A 138 -6.40 12.16 -2.09
CA ALA A 138 -5.73 11.20 -1.21
C ALA A 138 -6.04 11.54 0.26
N LEU A 139 -6.65 10.61 0.98
CA LEU A 139 -6.96 10.75 2.41
C LEU A 139 -5.91 10.10 3.31
N LEU A 140 -5.47 8.91 2.91
CA LEU A 140 -4.61 8.06 3.72
C LEU A 140 -3.70 7.26 2.79
N TYR A 141 -2.42 7.22 3.12
CA TYR A 141 -1.51 6.22 2.57
C TYR A 141 -1.04 5.34 3.71
N GLU A 142 -1.09 4.03 3.55
CA GLU A 142 -0.57 3.10 4.54
C GLU A 142 0.34 2.05 3.89
N LYS A 143 1.32 1.60 4.66
CA LYS A 143 2.14 0.43 4.32
C LYS A 143 2.39 -0.42 5.56
N ALA A 144 2.43 -1.73 5.37
CA ALA A 144 2.66 -2.70 6.42
C ALA A 144 3.54 -3.85 5.92
N ARG A 145 4.42 -4.35 6.79
CA ARG A 145 5.07 -5.65 6.62
C ARG A 145 4.67 -6.61 7.74
N PHE A 146 4.70 -7.90 7.44
CA PHE A 146 4.22 -8.95 8.33
C PHE A 146 5.27 -10.05 8.48
N THR A 147 5.53 -10.46 9.71
CA THR A 147 6.31 -11.66 10.02
C THR A 147 5.43 -12.67 10.72
N TYR A 148 5.79 -13.95 10.58
CA TYR A 148 4.97 -15.05 11.07
C TYR A 148 5.78 -15.94 11.99
N ASP A 149 5.11 -16.57 12.94
CA ASP A 149 5.70 -17.64 13.74
C ASP A 149 5.75 -18.97 12.95
N SER A 150 6.33 -20.00 13.56
CA SER A 150 6.45 -21.33 12.96
C SER A 150 5.10 -22.01 12.70
N LEU A 151 4.03 -21.59 13.39
CA LEU A 151 2.67 -22.06 13.18
C LEU A 151 1.93 -21.25 12.11
N GLY A 152 2.56 -20.20 11.57
CA GLY A 152 2.00 -19.35 10.54
C GLY A 152 1.03 -18.28 11.01
N ARG A 153 1.04 -17.96 12.31
CA ARG A 153 0.31 -16.81 12.87
C ARG A 153 1.15 -15.56 12.74
N ILE A 154 0.52 -14.39 12.64
CA ILE A 154 1.26 -13.11 12.55
C ILE A 154 1.99 -12.90 13.87
N LYS A 155 3.32 -12.92 13.84
CA LYS A 155 4.18 -12.67 14.99
C LYS A 155 4.45 -11.18 15.14
N GLU A 156 4.69 -10.47 14.04
CA GLU A 156 4.90 -9.02 14.06
C GLU A 156 4.24 -8.35 12.86
N ARG A 157 3.78 -7.12 13.07
CA ARG A 157 3.34 -6.20 12.03
C ARG A 157 4.03 -4.87 12.24
N VAL A 158 4.79 -4.40 11.25
CA VAL A 158 5.31 -3.03 11.24
C VAL A 158 4.45 -2.25 10.27
N TRP A 159 3.80 -1.20 10.77
CA TRP A 159 2.78 -0.44 10.05
C TRP A 159 3.10 1.05 10.12
N TRP A 160 2.96 1.72 9.00
CA TRP A 160 3.09 3.15 8.87
C TRP A 160 1.90 3.68 8.09
N TYR A 161 1.45 4.88 8.44
CA TYR A 161 0.45 5.58 7.64
C TYR A 161 0.62 7.10 7.70
N ALA A 162 0.45 7.74 6.54
CA ALA A 162 0.30 9.19 6.42
C ALA A 162 -1.17 9.57 6.56
N PRO A 163 -1.52 10.67 7.27
CA PRO A 163 -0.64 11.79 7.58
C PRO A 163 0.01 11.79 8.98
N LEU A 164 -0.30 10.82 9.86
CA LEU A 164 0.24 10.83 11.23
C LEU A 164 1.75 10.53 11.28
N GLY A 165 2.27 9.81 10.28
CA GLY A 165 3.71 9.72 9.99
C GLY A 165 4.52 8.82 10.91
N ASP A 166 3.94 8.29 11.99
CA ASP A 166 4.63 7.41 12.93
C ASP A 166 4.63 5.94 12.47
N ILE A 167 5.80 5.30 12.54
CA ILE A 167 5.90 3.86 12.36
C ILE A 167 5.56 3.17 13.68
N ARG A 168 4.70 2.16 13.61
CA ARG A 168 4.30 1.35 14.74
C ARG A 168 4.66 -0.11 14.49
N LYS A 169 5.40 -0.71 15.41
CA LYS A 169 5.59 -2.15 15.49
C LYS A 169 4.62 -2.75 16.49
N TYR A 170 3.87 -3.74 16.03
CA TYR A 170 3.04 -4.61 16.85
C TYR A 170 3.72 -5.96 16.94
N THR A 171 3.97 -6.42 18.16
CA THR A 171 4.46 -7.77 18.43
C THR A 171 3.33 -8.55 19.07
N TYR A 172 2.95 -9.66 18.46
CA TYR A 172 1.84 -10.50 18.87
C TYR A 172 2.33 -11.73 19.61
N THR A 173 1.64 -12.08 20.68
CA THR A 173 1.83 -13.33 21.41
C THR A 173 0.51 -14.07 21.50
N TYR A 174 0.59 -15.39 21.51
CA TYR A 174 -0.56 -16.28 21.52
C TYR A 174 -0.44 -17.23 22.71
N ASP A 175 -1.51 -17.33 23.50
CA ASP A 175 -1.57 -18.31 24.59
C ASP A 175 -1.85 -19.74 24.06
N SER A 176 -1.96 -20.72 24.97
CA SER A 176 -2.25 -22.11 24.63
C SER A 176 -3.63 -22.32 24.01
N ASN A 177 -4.56 -21.39 24.23
CA ASN A 177 -5.89 -21.38 23.65
C ASN A 177 -5.96 -20.56 22.35
N ASN A 178 -4.79 -20.14 21.83
CA ASN A 178 -4.65 -19.30 20.65
C ASN A 178 -5.28 -17.90 20.78
N ASN A 179 -5.50 -17.41 22.00
CA ASN A 179 -5.89 -16.02 22.23
C ASN A 179 -4.70 -15.11 21.96
N GLN A 180 -4.94 -14.07 21.17
CA GLN A 180 -3.92 -13.10 20.77
C GLN A 180 -3.86 -11.95 21.76
N THR A 181 -2.64 -11.61 22.21
CA THR A 181 -2.33 -10.32 22.83
C THR A 181 -1.26 -9.61 22.02
N TYR A 182 -1.06 -8.31 22.25
CA TYR A 182 -0.04 -7.55 21.53
C TYR A 182 0.61 -6.48 22.40
N GLN A 183 1.86 -6.17 22.05
CA GLN A 183 2.58 -4.99 22.50
C GLN A 183 2.81 -4.06 21.31
N ARG A 184 2.63 -2.75 21.52
CA ARG A 184 2.89 -1.71 20.51
C ARG A 184 4.11 -0.88 20.91
N THR A 185 5.03 -0.71 19.98
CA THR A 185 6.19 0.18 20.10
C THR A 185 6.23 1.12 18.91
N GLN A 186 6.57 2.39 19.14
CA GLN A 186 6.84 3.35 18.06
C GLN A 186 8.28 3.16 17.57
N LEU A 187 8.48 3.20 16.26
CA LEU A 187 9.80 3.11 15.63
C LEU A 187 10.13 4.41 14.89
N ASP A 188 11.42 4.67 14.74
CA ASP A 188 11.92 5.67 13.80
C ASP A 188 11.68 5.25 12.35
N GLU A 189 11.56 6.22 11.44
CA GLU A 189 11.22 5.95 10.04
C GLU A 189 12.21 5.01 9.34
N SER A 190 13.50 5.17 9.65
CA SER A 190 14.59 4.35 9.09
C SER A 190 14.45 2.87 9.44
N LEU A 191 13.79 2.55 10.55
CA LEU A 191 13.61 1.19 11.04
C LEU A 191 12.42 0.47 10.40
N PHE A 192 11.77 1.08 9.38
CA PHE A 192 10.65 0.41 8.72
C PHE A 192 11.04 -0.96 8.17
N TRP A 193 12.26 -1.11 7.65
CA TRP A 193 12.73 -2.32 6.97
C TRP A 193 13.64 -3.22 7.84
N GLU A 194 14.10 -2.73 8.99
CA GLU A 194 14.95 -3.49 9.93
C GLU A 194 14.13 -4.48 10.77
#